data_AF-A0AAE3AUD6-F1
#
_entry.id   AF-A0AAE3AUD6-F1
#
_cell.length_a   1.000
_cell.length_b   1.000
_cell.length_c   1.000
_cell.angle_alpha   90.00
_cell.angle_beta   90.00
_cell.angle_gamma   90.00
#
_symmetry.space_group_name_H-M   'P 1'
#
loop_
_entity.id
_entity.type
_entity.pdbx_description
1 polymer ?
#
loop_
_entity_poly.entity_id
_entity_poly.type
_entity_poly.pdbx_seq_one_letter_code
_entity_poly.pdbx_strand_id
1 'polypeptide(L)'
;MVAGIVAVVVVGLIAVNLLGHPSTKNLDVEELAQEYFENNIVENKDMYQICFDYMMDDLSDRIKANAGVLLKTAGFTPMFRKQTDAQSHADSAMRLIKNYFSSDKSSQKELVKTVTQYSSIEIEDMSKENDIIIASVTIQYLDITSVDKTMLENATTLVGFSKIMAKAEDLTQEVIWGKARFIVDAFKDTAENSEERKSSTGIMEFSYDKKRKKWFVNYVDNNLLNAYYGMETR
;
A
#
# COMPACT_ATOMS: atom_id res chain seq x y z
N MET A 1 58.52 2.01 1.04
CA MET A 1 57.53 0.94 1.25
C MET A 1 56.74 1.37 2.48
N VAL A 2 55.56 2.01 2.31
CA VAL A 2 54.20 1.39 2.34
C VAL A 2 53.98 0.69 3.69
N ALA A 3 53.01 0.96 4.56
CA ALA A 3 51.76 1.73 4.58
C ALA A 3 51.50 2.15 6.07
N GLY A 4 50.72 3.20 6.40
CA GLY A 4 49.25 3.15 6.56
C GLY A 4 48.85 2.33 7.80
N ILE A 5 48.20 2.86 8.85
CA ILE A 5 46.81 3.34 8.86
C ILE A 5 46.59 4.37 9.99
N VAL A 6 45.78 5.36 9.66
CA VAL A 6 45.21 6.43 10.51
C VAL A 6 43.92 5.95 11.16
N ALA A 7 43.75 6.31 12.44
CA ALA A 7 42.54 6.61 13.25
C ALA A 7 41.24 5.79 13.07
N VAL A 8 40.50 5.55 14.16
CA VAL A 8 39.22 6.25 14.46
C VAL A 8 38.76 5.93 15.90
N VAL A 9 38.70 7.02 16.66
CA VAL A 9 37.78 7.42 17.74
C VAL A 9 36.87 6.38 18.41
N VAL A 10 37.03 6.35 19.73
CA VAL A 10 36.18 5.76 20.78
C VAL A 10 34.78 6.36 20.77
N VAL A 11 33.74 5.52 20.72
CA VAL A 11 32.43 5.83 21.32
C VAL A 11 32.10 4.72 22.29
N GLY A 12 32.23 5.03 23.58
CA GLY A 12 31.90 4.13 24.67
C GLY A 12 30.92 4.78 25.65
N LEU A 13 30.03 3.93 26.16
CA LEU A 13 29.23 4.02 27.40
C LEU A 13 28.00 4.95 27.32
N ILE A 14 26.82 4.54 27.81
CA ILE A 14 26.54 4.40 29.26
C ILE A 14 25.64 3.19 29.58
N ALA A 15 26.08 2.39 30.57
CA ALA A 15 25.22 1.56 31.40
C ALA A 15 25.13 2.19 32.80
N VAL A 16 23.92 2.51 33.28
CA VAL A 16 23.63 2.76 34.71
C VAL A 16 22.26 2.15 35.07
N ASN A 17 22.27 1.32 36.12
CA ASN A 17 21.13 0.65 36.75
C ASN A 17 20.29 1.60 37.63
N LEU A 18 18.97 1.36 37.79
CA LEU A 18 18.31 0.97 39.06
C LEU A 18 16.78 1.22 39.06
N LEU A 19 16.04 0.16 39.40
CA LEU A 19 14.71 0.13 40.03
C LEU A 19 13.47 0.47 39.16
N GLY A 20 12.71 -0.59 38.83
CA GLY A 20 11.28 -0.52 38.44
C GLY A 20 10.94 -0.60 36.96
N HIS A 21 11.93 -0.54 36.06
CA HIS A 21 11.71 -0.52 34.61
C HIS A 21 12.10 -1.88 34.01
N PRO A 22 11.28 -2.48 33.12
CA PRO A 22 11.62 -3.73 32.46
C PRO A 22 12.95 -3.56 31.71
N SER A 23 13.79 -4.58 31.80
CA SER A 23 15.02 -4.65 31.01
C SER A 23 14.64 -4.68 29.52
N THR A 24 15.01 -3.65 28.78
CA THR A 24 14.90 -3.59 27.30
C THR A 24 15.93 -4.47 26.59
N LYS A 25 16.67 -5.33 27.32
CA LYS A 25 17.66 -6.22 26.71
C LYS A 25 17.08 -7.17 25.65
N ASN A 26 15.76 -7.36 25.65
CA ASN A 26 15.04 -8.23 24.71
C ASN A 26 13.83 -7.52 24.07
N LEU A 27 13.80 -6.18 24.01
CA LEU A 27 12.74 -5.49 23.28
C LEU A 27 13.11 -5.45 21.80
N ASP A 28 12.38 -6.19 20.99
CA ASP A 28 12.47 -6.09 19.54
C ASP A 28 11.47 -5.01 19.08
N VAL A 29 11.99 -3.79 18.88
CA VAL A 29 11.19 -2.63 18.43
C VAL A 29 10.69 -2.85 17.00
N GLU A 30 11.45 -3.57 16.19
CA GLU A 30 11.07 -3.93 14.82
C GLU A 30 9.89 -4.91 14.85
N GLU A 31 9.95 -5.95 15.70
CA GLU A 31 8.83 -6.89 15.90
C GLU A 31 7.57 -6.16 16.39
N LEU A 32 7.69 -5.22 17.34
CA LEU A 32 6.54 -4.44 17.82
C LEU A 32 5.95 -3.51 16.76
N ALA A 33 6.81 -2.90 15.93
CA ALA A 33 6.35 -2.09 14.82
C ALA A 33 5.62 -2.98 13.80
N GLN A 34 6.19 -4.13 13.44
CA GLN A 34 5.58 -5.11 12.53
C GLN A 34 4.23 -5.58 13.05
N GLU A 35 4.14 -6.00 14.32
CA GLU A 35 2.88 -6.39 14.96
C GLU A 35 1.84 -5.26 14.90
N TYR A 36 2.24 -4.00 15.08
CA TYR A 36 1.32 -2.87 14.98
C TYR A 36 0.70 -2.77 13.58
N PHE A 37 1.50 -2.83 12.52
CA PHE A 37 0.97 -2.72 11.17
C PHE A 37 0.16 -3.96 10.77
N GLU A 38 0.63 -5.16 11.10
CA GLU A 38 -0.10 -6.41 10.86
C GLU A 38 -1.42 -6.50 11.63
N ASN A 39 -1.45 -6.04 12.88
CA ASN A 39 -2.71 -5.99 13.64
C ASN A 39 -3.64 -4.89 13.11
N ASN A 40 -3.12 -3.76 12.62
CA ASN A 40 -3.94 -2.80 11.89
C ASN A 40 -4.48 -3.39 10.58
N ILE A 41 -3.80 -4.34 9.96
CA ILE A 41 -4.37 -5.12 8.85
C ILE A 41 -5.55 -5.96 9.37
N VAL A 42 -5.35 -6.75 10.43
CA VAL A 42 -6.35 -7.75 10.87
C VAL A 42 -7.55 -7.13 11.59
N GLU A 43 -7.34 -6.11 12.41
CA GLU A 43 -8.34 -5.54 13.32
C GLU A 43 -9.02 -4.29 12.76
N ASN A 44 -8.37 -3.54 11.87
CA ASN A 44 -8.91 -2.31 11.29
C ASN A 44 -9.52 -2.58 9.90
N LYS A 45 -10.80 -2.99 9.87
CA LYS A 45 -11.57 -3.17 8.63
C LYS A 45 -11.58 -1.92 7.75
N ASP A 46 -11.38 -0.74 8.34
CA ASP A 46 -11.42 0.52 7.63
C ASP A 46 -10.15 0.72 6.78
N MET A 47 -8.97 0.26 7.23
CA MET A 47 -7.72 0.42 6.45
C MET A 47 -7.68 -0.45 5.20
N TYR A 48 -8.20 -1.69 5.27
CA TYR A 48 -8.39 -2.52 4.08
C TYR A 48 -9.31 -1.86 3.05
N GLN A 49 -10.39 -1.25 3.52
CA GLN A 49 -11.34 -0.54 2.66
C GLN A 49 -10.71 0.73 2.08
N ILE A 50 -9.98 1.51 2.89
CA ILE A 50 -9.27 2.72 2.46
C ILE A 50 -8.22 2.41 1.38
N CYS A 51 -7.38 1.40 1.59
CA CYS A 51 -6.37 0.98 0.61
C CYS A 51 -7.01 0.51 -0.70
N PHE A 52 -8.09 -0.28 -0.62
CA PHE A 52 -8.85 -0.70 -1.78
C PHE A 52 -9.50 0.48 -2.51
N ASP A 53 -10.12 1.41 -1.78
CA ASP A 53 -10.74 2.59 -2.37
C ASP A 53 -9.70 3.48 -3.05
N TYR A 54 -8.52 3.65 -2.45
CA TYR A 54 -7.40 4.38 -3.04
C TYR A 54 -6.97 3.78 -4.39
N MET A 55 -6.71 2.47 -4.44
CA MET A 55 -6.36 1.75 -5.66
C MET A 55 -7.45 1.89 -6.74
N MET A 56 -8.71 1.64 -6.37
CA MET A 56 -9.80 1.70 -7.33
C MET A 56 -10.07 3.12 -7.84
N ASP A 57 -9.86 4.14 -7.01
CA ASP A 57 -10.06 5.54 -7.37
C ASP A 57 -8.93 6.05 -8.27
N ASP A 58 -7.66 5.74 -7.98
CA ASP A 58 -6.53 6.08 -8.87
C ASP A 58 -6.67 5.40 -10.24
N LEU A 59 -6.96 4.09 -10.25
CA LEU A 59 -7.23 3.33 -11.47
C LEU A 59 -8.41 3.92 -12.26
N SER A 60 -9.49 4.30 -11.57
CA SER A 60 -10.68 4.91 -12.19
C SER A 60 -10.35 6.24 -12.84
N ASP A 61 -9.62 7.11 -12.15
CA ASP A 61 -9.23 8.42 -12.67
C ASP A 61 -8.33 8.28 -13.89
N ARG A 62 -7.37 7.34 -13.89
CA ARG A 62 -6.51 7.04 -15.05
C ARG A 62 -7.29 6.53 -16.24
N ILE A 63 -8.22 5.61 -16.04
CA ILE A 63 -9.05 5.06 -17.11
C ILE A 63 -9.93 6.17 -17.70
N LYS A 64 -10.55 7.00 -16.85
CA LYS A 64 -11.40 8.13 -17.30
C LYS A 64 -10.59 9.16 -18.07
N ALA A 65 -9.40 9.52 -17.61
CA ALA A 65 -8.51 10.45 -18.31
C ALA A 65 -8.13 9.95 -19.71
N ASN A 66 -7.94 8.63 -19.87
CA ASN A 66 -7.46 8.01 -21.10
C ASN A 66 -8.55 7.30 -21.94
N ALA A 67 -9.81 7.37 -21.54
CA ALA A 67 -10.90 6.53 -22.05
C ALA A 67 -10.99 6.47 -23.59
N GLY A 68 -10.90 7.63 -24.25
CA GLY A 68 -10.96 7.72 -25.71
C GLY A 68 -9.79 7.02 -26.41
N VAL A 69 -8.58 7.11 -25.83
CA VAL A 69 -7.38 6.44 -26.36
C VAL A 69 -7.50 4.93 -26.15
N LEU A 70 -7.89 4.50 -24.95
CA LEU A 70 -8.02 3.07 -24.63
C LEU A 70 -8.99 2.34 -25.57
N LEU A 71 -10.18 2.92 -25.76
CA LEU A 71 -11.20 2.37 -26.64
C LEU A 71 -10.76 2.30 -28.10
N LYS A 72 -10.03 3.33 -28.58
CA LYS A 72 -9.48 3.34 -29.94
C LYS A 72 -8.41 2.27 -30.13
N THR A 73 -7.48 2.15 -29.18
CA THR A 73 -6.39 1.16 -29.20
C THR A 73 -6.92 -0.26 -29.20
N ALA A 74 -8.01 -0.53 -28.48
CA ALA A 74 -8.65 -1.84 -28.44
C ALA A 74 -9.66 -2.09 -29.58
N GLY A 75 -9.77 -1.19 -30.57
CA GLY A 75 -10.60 -1.38 -31.76
C GLY A 75 -12.09 -1.11 -31.58
N PHE A 76 -12.50 -0.44 -30.49
CA PHE A 76 -13.89 -0.04 -30.21
C PHE A 76 -14.26 1.33 -30.79
N THR A 77 -13.52 1.77 -31.81
CA THR A 77 -13.55 3.12 -32.41
C THR A 77 -14.91 3.62 -32.92
N PRO A 78 -15.89 2.81 -33.36
CA PRO A 78 -17.16 3.37 -33.85
C PRO A 78 -18.24 3.60 -32.78
N MET A 79 -18.01 3.30 -31.49
CA MET A 79 -19.06 3.42 -30.47
C MET A 79 -19.24 4.82 -29.87
N PHE A 80 -18.20 5.67 -29.85
CA PHE A 80 -18.22 6.92 -29.08
C PHE A 80 -17.90 8.13 -29.95
N ARG A 81 -18.88 9.02 -30.14
CA ARG A 81 -18.75 10.19 -31.02
C ARG A 81 -17.97 11.33 -30.35
N LYS A 82 -17.88 11.34 -29.01
CA LYS A 82 -17.16 12.36 -28.23
C LYS A 82 -16.37 11.74 -27.07
N GLN A 83 -15.32 12.44 -26.64
CA GLN A 83 -14.53 12.07 -25.45
C GLN A 83 -15.37 12.03 -24.18
N THR A 84 -16.38 12.90 -24.06
CA THR A 84 -17.33 12.90 -22.94
C THR A 84 -18.11 11.59 -22.84
N ASP A 85 -18.46 11.00 -23.98
CA ASP A 85 -19.19 9.73 -24.02
C ASP A 85 -18.27 8.60 -23.53
N ALA A 86 -17.02 8.58 -24.00
CA ALA A 86 -16.01 7.62 -23.54
C ALA A 86 -15.75 7.73 -22.03
N GLN A 87 -15.71 8.95 -21.48
CA GLN A 87 -15.55 9.18 -20.03
C GLN A 87 -16.76 8.70 -19.23
N SER A 88 -17.98 8.89 -19.72
CA SER A 88 -19.20 8.38 -19.08
C SER A 88 -19.23 6.85 -19.03
N HIS A 89 -18.79 6.20 -20.11
CA HIS A 89 -18.66 4.73 -20.16
C HIS A 89 -17.56 4.21 -19.24
N ALA A 90 -16.41 4.90 -19.17
CA ALA A 90 -15.36 4.60 -18.19
C ALA A 90 -15.88 4.70 -16.76
N ASP A 91 -16.57 5.78 -16.42
CA ASP A 91 -17.14 6.00 -15.09
C ASP A 91 -18.14 4.90 -14.71
N SER A 92 -19.04 4.56 -15.64
CA SER A 92 -20.02 3.48 -15.43
C SER A 92 -19.34 2.13 -15.24
N ALA A 93 -18.33 1.80 -16.05
CA ALA A 93 -17.56 0.57 -15.92
C ALA A 93 -16.83 0.49 -14.58
N MET A 94 -16.14 1.56 -14.18
CA MET A 94 -15.36 1.59 -12.94
C MET A 94 -16.24 1.53 -11.70
N ARG A 95 -17.42 2.17 -11.73
CA ARG A 95 -18.42 2.02 -10.67
C ARG A 95 -18.89 0.57 -10.55
N LEU A 96 -19.15 -0.11 -11.68
CA LEU A 96 -19.58 -1.51 -11.66
C LEU A 96 -18.48 -2.43 -11.11
N ILE A 97 -17.22 -2.21 -11.49
CA ILE A 97 -16.05 -2.94 -11.00
C ILE A 97 -15.84 -2.69 -9.50
N LYS A 98 -15.87 -1.44 -9.05
CA LYS A 98 -15.71 -1.08 -7.64
C LYS A 98 -16.81 -1.72 -6.78
N ASN A 99 -18.06 -1.69 -7.24
CA ASN A 99 -19.18 -2.35 -6.55
C ASN A 99 -19.01 -3.87 -6.45
N TYR A 100 -18.49 -4.52 -7.52
CA TYR A 100 -18.18 -5.94 -7.49
C TYR A 100 -17.16 -6.27 -6.40
N PHE A 101 -15.99 -5.63 -6.43
CA PHE A 101 -14.93 -5.93 -5.47
C PHE A 101 -15.28 -5.48 -4.04
N SER A 102 -16.11 -4.45 -3.89
CA SER A 102 -16.64 -4.07 -2.57
C SER A 102 -17.50 -5.19 -1.95
N SER A 103 -18.19 -5.95 -2.80
CA SER A 103 -19.03 -7.08 -2.41
C SER A 103 -18.23 -8.39 -2.27
N ASP A 104 -17.19 -8.59 -3.09
CA ASP A 104 -16.27 -9.72 -2.99
C ASP A 104 -15.09 -9.42 -2.06
N LYS A 105 -15.32 -9.65 -0.76
CA LYS A 105 -14.31 -9.47 0.29
C LYS A 105 -13.07 -10.34 0.10
N SER A 106 -13.13 -11.44 -0.66
CA SER A 106 -11.96 -12.28 -0.93
C SER A 106 -11.02 -11.56 -1.89
N SER A 107 -11.52 -11.12 -3.05
CA SER A 107 -10.72 -10.37 -4.02
C SER A 107 -10.23 -9.03 -3.46
N GLN A 108 -11.03 -8.33 -2.64
CA GLN A 108 -10.60 -7.11 -1.96
C GLN A 108 -9.37 -7.37 -1.06
N LYS A 109 -9.42 -8.41 -0.21
CA LYS A 109 -8.30 -8.76 0.66
C LYS A 109 -7.08 -9.21 -0.14
N GLU A 110 -7.30 -9.90 -1.24
CA GLU A 110 -6.24 -10.38 -2.13
C GLU A 110 -5.48 -9.21 -2.79
N LEU A 111 -6.19 -8.19 -3.28
CA LEU A 111 -5.57 -6.96 -3.82
C LEU A 111 -4.72 -6.24 -2.77
N VAL A 112 -5.26 -6.01 -1.57
CA VAL A 112 -4.52 -5.30 -0.52
C VAL A 112 -3.30 -6.11 -0.04
N LYS A 113 -3.46 -7.43 0.15
CA LYS A 113 -2.33 -8.31 0.52
C LYS A 113 -1.20 -8.32 -0.52
N THR A 114 -1.56 -8.17 -1.80
CA THR A 114 -0.58 -8.11 -2.90
C THR A 114 0.37 -6.92 -2.74
N VAL A 115 -0.12 -5.81 -2.18
CA VAL A 115 0.68 -4.62 -1.91
C VAL A 115 1.46 -4.78 -0.59
N THR A 116 0.76 -5.10 0.49
CA THR A 116 1.37 -5.09 1.84
C THR A 116 2.44 -6.17 2.02
N GLN A 117 2.44 -7.25 1.24
CA GLN A 117 3.49 -8.28 1.30
C GLN A 117 4.87 -7.78 0.86
N TYR A 118 4.93 -6.64 0.17
CA TYR A 118 6.18 -5.98 -0.23
C TYR A 118 6.55 -4.82 0.69
N SER A 119 5.78 -4.60 1.75
CA SER A 119 6.08 -3.59 2.75
C SER A 119 7.04 -4.18 3.78
N SER A 120 8.14 -3.48 4.05
CA SER A 120 9.10 -3.84 5.09
C SER A 120 9.38 -2.65 6.00
N ILE A 121 9.72 -2.96 7.25
CA ILE A 121 9.97 -1.97 8.29
C ILE A 121 11.45 -2.02 8.64
N GLU A 122 12.07 -0.84 8.75
CA GLU A 122 13.44 -0.68 9.19
C GLU A 122 13.46 0.35 10.34
N ILE A 123 14.18 0.04 11.42
CA ILE A 123 14.40 0.98 12.51
C ILE A 123 15.76 1.67 12.29
N GLU A 124 15.74 2.98 12.02
CA GLU A 124 16.96 3.74 11.71
C GLU A 124 17.67 4.24 12.96
N ASP A 125 16.89 4.81 13.89
CA ASP A 125 17.38 5.35 15.15
C ASP A 125 16.33 5.14 16.24
N MET A 126 16.78 5.05 17.49
CA MET A 126 15.90 4.96 18.63
C MET A 126 16.49 5.69 19.83
N SER A 127 15.64 6.47 20.48
CA SER A 127 15.93 7.07 21.78
C SER A 127 15.00 6.51 22.83
N LYS A 128 15.48 6.49 24.08
CA LYS A 128 14.70 6.04 25.22
C LYS A 128 14.77 7.09 26.33
N GLU A 129 13.60 7.50 26.78
CA GLU A 129 13.46 8.35 27.95
C GLU A 129 12.42 7.72 28.90
N ASN A 130 12.85 7.31 30.09
CA ASN A 130 12.02 6.61 31.07
C ASN A 130 11.39 5.31 30.52
N ASP A 131 10.04 5.25 30.51
CA ASP A 131 9.22 4.15 29.99
C ASP A 131 8.77 4.38 28.53
N ILE A 132 9.33 5.38 27.86
CA ILE A 132 8.99 5.76 26.48
C ILE A 132 10.18 5.47 25.57
N ILE A 133 9.90 4.88 24.41
CA ILE A 133 10.86 4.73 23.31
C ILE A 133 10.30 5.49 22.12
N ILE A 134 11.14 6.31 21.51
CA ILE A 134 10.84 7.03 20.28
C ILE A 134 11.78 6.46 19.22
N ALA A 135 11.20 5.85 18.19
CA ALA A 135 11.94 5.25 17.08
C ALA A 135 11.69 6.03 15.78
N SER A 136 12.77 6.27 15.04
CA SER A 136 12.71 6.63 13.62
C SER A 136 12.52 5.35 12.82
N VAL A 137 11.38 5.24 12.16
CA VAL A 137 10.95 4.06 11.43
C VAL A 137 10.85 4.41 9.96
N THR A 138 11.48 3.60 9.12
CA THR A 138 11.38 3.68 7.66
C THR A 138 10.58 2.50 7.14
N ILE A 139 9.58 2.80 6.33
CA ILE A 139 8.78 1.80 5.63
C ILE A 139 9.18 1.83 4.17
N GLN A 140 9.71 0.71 3.68
CA GLN A 140 9.85 0.45 2.25
C GLN A 140 8.54 -0.16 1.77
N TYR A 141 8.01 0.30 0.65
CA TYR A 141 6.71 -0.16 0.16
C TYR A 141 6.63 -0.14 -1.37
N LEU A 142 5.70 -0.94 -1.90
CA LEU A 142 5.29 -0.89 -3.29
C LEU A 142 4.22 0.20 -3.48
N ASP A 143 4.48 1.16 -4.35
CA ASP A 143 3.58 2.28 -4.62
C ASP A 143 2.41 1.88 -5.53
N ILE A 144 1.19 1.91 -5.02
CA ILE A 144 -0.03 1.53 -5.77
C ILE A 144 -0.18 2.36 -7.04
N THR A 145 0.06 3.66 -6.95
CA THR A 145 -0.05 4.60 -8.08
C THR A 145 0.88 4.22 -9.23
N SER A 146 2.11 3.80 -8.93
CA SER A 146 3.04 3.24 -9.93
C SER A 146 2.56 1.91 -10.50
N VAL A 147 2.03 1.01 -9.66
CA VAL A 147 1.48 -0.28 -10.13
C VAL A 147 0.31 -0.05 -11.08
N ASP A 148 -0.67 0.77 -10.72
CA ASP A 148 -1.85 1.06 -11.54
C ASP A 148 -1.45 1.70 -12.88
N LYS A 149 -0.46 2.59 -12.86
CA LYS A 149 0.12 3.17 -14.08
C LYS A 149 0.70 2.08 -14.99
N THR A 150 1.61 1.25 -14.49
CA THR A 150 2.28 0.20 -15.27
C THR A 150 1.29 -0.86 -15.75
N MET A 151 0.29 -1.21 -14.93
CA MET A 151 -0.76 -2.15 -15.30
C MET A 151 -1.54 -1.66 -16.53
N LEU A 152 -1.77 -0.34 -16.64
CA LEU A 152 -2.44 0.28 -17.79
C LEU A 152 -1.52 0.47 -19.01
N GLU A 153 -0.24 0.14 -18.93
CA GLU A 153 0.65 0.06 -20.10
C GLU A 153 0.57 -1.32 -20.77
N ASN A 154 0.04 -2.33 -20.07
CA ASN A 154 -0.13 -3.69 -20.58
C ASN A 154 -1.33 -3.82 -21.54
N ALA A 155 -1.06 -4.26 -22.77
CA ALA A 155 -2.08 -4.38 -23.82
C ALA A 155 -3.26 -5.31 -23.45
N THR A 156 -3.02 -6.40 -22.74
CA THR A 156 -4.06 -7.35 -22.32
C THR A 156 -5.00 -6.70 -21.31
N THR A 157 -4.45 -5.99 -20.32
CA THR A 157 -5.21 -5.22 -19.33
C THR A 157 -6.08 -4.16 -20.02
N LEU A 158 -5.50 -3.42 -20.97
CA LEU A 158 -6.23 -2.39 -21.72
C LEU A 158 -7.41 -2.97 -22.51
N VAL A 159 -7.22 -4.12 -23.15
CA VAL A 159 -8.30 -4.83 -23.85
C VAL A 159 -9.38 -5.28 -22.87
N GLY A 160 -9.00 -5.73 -21.66
CA GLY A 160 -9.93 -6.07 -20.58
C GLY A 160 -10.84 -4.90 -20.20
N PHE A 161 -10.25 -3.75 -19.84
CA PHE A 161 -11.02 -2.54 -19.51
C PHE A 161 -11.88 -2.07 -20.67
N SER A 162 -11.33 -2.04 -21.88
CA SER A 162 -12.05 -1.58 -23.07
C SER A 162 -13.29 -2.42 -23.37
N LYS A 163 -13.21 -3.74 -23.19
CA LYS A 163 -14.36 -4.65 -23.34
C LYS A 163 -15.47 -4.38 -22.33
N ILE A 164 -15.12 -4.01 -21.09
CA ILE A 164 -16.10 -3.65 -20.06
C ILE A 164 -16.71 -2.29 -20.39
N MET A 165 -15.90 -1.29 -20.69
CA MET A 165 -16.34 0.06 -21.03
C MET A 165 -17.30 0.08 -22.23
N ALA A 166 -16.97 -0.66 -23.29
CA ALA A 166 -17.80 -0.75 -24.49
C ALA A 166 -19.20 -1.32 -24.23
N LYS A 167 -19.41 -2.01 -23.10
CA LYS A 167 -20.68 -2.64 -22.73
C LYS A 167 -21.27 -2.08 -21.43
N ALA A 168 -20.68 -1.04 -20.85
CA ALA A 168 -20.99 -0.61 -19.48
C ALA A 168 -22.48 -0.33 -19.23
N GLU A 169 -23.20 0.18 -20.23
CA GLU A 169 -24.64 0.46 -20.14
C GLU A 169 -25.51 -0.80 -20.13
N ASP A 170 -25.04 -1.90 -20.72
CA ASP A 170 -25.75 -3.17 -20.83
C ASP A 170 -25.33 -4.21 -19.77
N LEU A 171 -24.31 -3.88 -18.96
CA LEU A 171 -23.72 -4.81 -18.00
C LEU A 171 -24.45 -4.76 -16.65
N THR A 172 -24.89 -5.93 -16.17
CA THR A 172 -25.34 -6.11 -14.78
C THR A 172 -24.18 -6.49 -13.87
N GLN A 173 -24.36 -6.34 -12.56
CA GLN A 173 -23.35 -6.75 -11.55
C GLN A 173 -22.90 -8.20 -11.73
N GLU A 174 -23.83 -9.14 -11.96
CA GLU A 174 -23.52 -10.57 -12.16
C GLU A 174 -22.60 -10.81 -13.37
N VAL A 175 -22.74 -10.02 -14.44
CA VAL A 175 -21.92 -10.16 -15.65
C VAL A 175 -20.51 -9.56 -15.44
N ILE A 176 -20.35 -8.58 -14.55
CA ILE A 176 -19.03 -8.04 -14.19
C ILE A 176 -18.20 -9.08 -13.43
N TRP A 177 -18.82 -9.93 -12.60
CA TRP A 177 -18.08 -10.84 -11.71
C TRP A 177 -17.11 -11.74 -12.48
N GLY A 178 -17.55 -12.36 -13.57
CA GLY A 178 -16.68 -13.18 -14.42
C GLY A 178 -15.72 -12.39 -15.31
N LYS A 179 -15.91 -11.06 -15.45
CA LYS A 179 -15.16 -10.20 -16.37
C LYS A 179 -14.15 -9.30 -15.70
N ALA A 180 -14.26 -9.02 -14.40
CA ALA A 180 -13.36 -8.13 -13.68
C ALA A 180 -12.20 -8.86 -12.99
N ARG A 181 -12.23 -10.21 -12.93
CA ARG A 181 -11.18 -10.98 -12.25
C ARG A 181 -9.77 -10.74 -12.82
N PHE A 182 -9.65 -10.45 -14.12
CA PHE A 182 -8.36 -10.10 -14.72
C PHE A 182 -7.67 -8.93 -14.04
N ILE A 183 -8.40 -8.04 -13.35
CA ILE A 183 -7.82 -6.90 -12.64
C ILE A 183 -6.97 -7.39 -11.46
N VAL A 184 -7.43 -8.42 -10.74
CA VAL A 184 -6.65 -9.02 -9.65
C VAL A 184 -5.38 -9.65 -10.19
N ASP A 185 -5.50 -10.43 -11.26
CA ASP A 185 -4.37 -11.13 -11.87
C ASP A 185 -3.37 -10.13 -12.48
N ALA A 186 -3.84 -9.11 -13.21
CA ALA A 186 -3.00 -8.08 -13.80
C ALA A 186 -2.32 -7.21 -12.73
N PHE A 187 -3.01 -6.87 -11.65
CA PHE A 187 -2.44 -6.09 -10.56
C PHE A 187 -1.34 -6.90 -9.85
N LYS A 188 -1.59 -8.19 -9.58
CA LYS A 188 -0.59 -9.12 -9.02
C LYS A 188 0.64 -9.26 -9.89
N ASP A 189 0.44 -9.60 -11.16
CA ASP A 189 1.55 -9.75 -12.11
C ASP A 189 2.36 -8.45 -12.18
N THR A 190 1.70 -7.29 -12.18
CA THR A 190 2.40 -6.00 -12.21
C THR A 190 3.14 -5.72 -10.90
N ALA A 191 2.53 -5.99 -9.74
CA ALA A 191 3.13 -5.79 -8.43
C ALA A 191 4.36 -6.68 -8.20
N GLU A 192 4.28 -7.96 -8.59
CA GLU A 192 5.36 -8.95 -8.49
C GLU A 192 6.58 -8.56 -9.33
N ASN A 193 6.35 -7.97 -10.50
CA ASN A 193 7.42 -7.58 -11.44
C ASN A 193 7.82 -6.10 -11.33
N SER A 194 7.20 -5.34 -10.42
CA SER A 194 7.50 -3.92 -10.25
C SER A 194 8.76 -3.72 -9.43
N GLU A 195 9.65 -2.87 -9.93
CA GLU A 195 10.82 -2.35 -9.19
C GLU A 195 10.53 -1.01 -8.51
N GLU A 196 9.32 -0.46 -8.66
CA GLU A 196 8.92 0.87 -8.16
C GLU A 196 8.65 0.84 -6.65
N ARG A 197 9.73 0.66 -5.88
CA ARG A 197 9.72 0.75 -4.42
C ARG A 197 9.93 2.20 -3.99
N LYS A 198 9.12 2.66 -3.04
CA LYS A 198 9.26 3.95 -2.36
C LYS A 198 9.56 3.70 -0.87
N SER A 199 10.08 4.73 -0.20
CA SER A 199 10.25 4.73 1.25
C SER A 199 9.53 5.91 1.89
N SER A 200 9.11 5.74 3.14
CA SER A 200 8.65 6.84 3.99
C SER A 200 9.20 6.65 5.39
N THR A 201 9.78 7.72 5.94
CA THR A 201 10.33 7.75 7.30
C THR A 201 9.42 8.59 8.19
N GLY A 202 9.27 8.15 9.42
CA GLY A 202 8.44 8.81 10.42
C GLY A 202 8.76 8.30 11.81
N ILE A 203 8.02 8.81 12.78
CA ILE A 203 8.22 8.52 14.20
C ILE A 203 7.15 7.55 14.70
N MET A 204 7.60 6.56 15.46
CA MET A 204 6.74 5.72 16.30
C MET A 204 7.12 5.89 17.76
N GLU A 205 6.12 6.04 18.62
CA GLU A 205 6.30 6.06 20.08
C GLU A 205 5.76 4.78 20.70
N PHE A 206 6.58 4.17 21.55
CA PHE A 206 6.24 2.99 22.32
C PHE A 206 6.27 3.30 23.80
N SER A 207 5.26 2.88 24.55
CA SER A 207 5.22 2.99 26.00
C SER A 207 5.06 1.64 26.67
N TYR A 208 5.67 1.50 27.84
CA TYR A 208 5.52 0.32 28.67
C TYR A 208 4.38 0.45 29.68
N ASP A 209 3.38 -0.42 29.57
CA ASP A 209 2.34 -0.56 30.60
C ASP A 209 2.85 -1.42 31.76
N LYS A 210 3.12 -0.77 32.89
CA LYS A 210 3.58 -1.45 34.12
C LYS A 210 2.57 -2.45 34.70
N LYS A 211 1.27 -2.24 34.51
CA LYS A 211 0.22 -3.15 35.01
C LYS A 211 0.15 -4.41 34.17
N ARG A 212 0.15 -4.25 32.84
CA ARG A 212 0.07 -5.39 31.89
C ARG A 212 1.42 -6.04 31.61
N LYS A 213 2.51 -5.38 32.01
CA LYS A 213 3.89 -5.78 31.73
C LYS A 213 4.15 -5.99 30.23
N LYS A 214 3.66 -5.08 29.40
CA LYS A 214 3.72 -5.13 27.94
C LYS A 214 4.03 -3.75 27.35
N TRP A 215 4.72 -3.73 26.22
CA TRP A 215 4.91 -2.55 25.40
C TRP A 215 3.74 -2.38 24.45
N PHE A 216 3.40 -1.13 24.14
CA PHE A 216 2.34 -0.78 23.20
C PHE A 216 2.77 0.42 22.38
N VAL A 217 2.28 0.49 21.15
CA VAL A 217 2.42 1.67 20.30
C VAL A 217 1.41 2.72 20.75
N ASN A 218 1.92 3.87 21.18
CA ASN A 218 1.10 5.02 21.58
C ASN A 218 0.83 5.97 20.42
N TYR A 219 1.80 6.10 19.51
CA TYR A 219 1.80 7.07 18.44
C TYR A 219 2.52 6.54 17.22
N VAL A 220 1.99 6.86 16.05
CA VAL A 220 2.57 6.56 14.73
C VAL A 220 2.28 7.76 13.84
N ASP A 221 3.29 8.28 13.15
CA ASP A 221 3.06 9.28 12.12
C ASP A 221 2.14 8.71 11.02
N ASN A 222 1.12 9.46 10.61
CA ASN A 222 0.12 8.99 9.66
C ASN A 222 0.70 8.57 8.29
N ASN A 223 1.84 9.15 7.88
CA ASN A 223 2.51 8.78 6.64
C ASN A 223 3.00 7.33 6.68
N LEU A 224 3.43 6.82 7.82
CA LEU A 224 3.88 5.43 7.96
C LEU A 224 2.74 4.44 7.69
N LEU A 225 1.54 4.74 8.17
CA LEU A 225 0.38 3.88 7.89
C LEU A 225 0.03 3.91 6.40
N ASN A 226 0.04 5.08 5.75
CA ASN A 226 -0.21 5.15 4.31
C ASN A 226 0.86 4.41 3.50
N ALA A 227 2.14 4.60 3.85
CA ALA A 227 3.28 3.93 3.23
C ALA A 227 3.16 2.40 3.34
N TYR A 228 2.82 1.88 4.53
CA TYR A 228 2.70 0.44 4.74
C TYR A 228 1.65 -0.20 3.81
N TYR A 229 0.60 0.54 3.48
CA TYR A 229 -0.47 0.12 2.55
C TYR A 229 -0.23 0.54 1.10
N GLY A 230 0.97 1.02 0.77
CA GLY A 230 1.36 1.39 -0.59
C GLY A 230 0.72 2.67 -1.13
N MET A 231 0.12 3.49 -0.27
CA MET A 231 -0.54 4.74 -0.65
C MET A 231 0.44 5.90 -0.59
N GLU A 232 0.31 6.87 -1.52
CA GLU A 232 1.15 8.05 -1.49
C GLU A 232 1.05 8.79 -0.15
N THR A 233 2.21 9.06 0.43
CA THR A 233 2.35 9.92 1.61
C THR A 233 2.43 11.37 1.14
N ARG A 234 1.40 12.17 1.41
CA ARG A 234 1.41 13.62 1.16
C ARG A 234 2.16 14.38 2.25
#